data_AF-A0A0D2DJB3-F1
#
_entry.id   AF-A0A0D2DJB3-F1
#
_cell.length_a   1.000
_cell.length_b   1.000
_cell.length_c   1.000
_cell.angle_alpha   90.00
_cell.angle_beta   90.00
_cell.angle_gamma   90.00
#
_symmetry.space_group_name_H-M   'P 1'
#
loop_
_entity.id
_entity.type
_entity.pdbx_description
1 polymer ?
#
loop_
_entity_poly.entity_id
_entity_poly.type
_entity_poly.pdbx_seq_one_letter_code
_entity_poly.pdbx_strand_id
1 'polypeptide(L)'
;MPLQLETKPISQEQLINEVKGIYDGIFVVEKKCFEICQQQFQTTNKLSNEQWQALTVLHRTLLHEHHDFLLASQHPAASLALRQLPTEYDMPARMWRHGIHSFLELLRHRLPCSLEHMLSFIYLAYQMMGLLMESVPAFYETWIGYLGDLARYRMAIEESDMWDRENWSNTARIWYTRAADRSPTTGRIQHHLAILARPNVVRQLFYYSKALTSGIPFVDARDSMMHLFSPFLDKYEITSQKYLKVEASLVTTAGVLFTHGFVHDYCLHISRFASELHGTINRIGSDFKMQGAEMASSLITMILDFGSNENFLWKALCADSKTNKQSQDEEQSDQPSGTNLSKDPMAKSQMRRKFWEHDGPINVQDFIQATAPLGDRPEVKFSSSDEVTSYVLPVWYQCISIVTAKVGDRNILPFLHFTLSFLWGLSDVPETLIYLEDYVPWDKLVLSLNSISRSGVIDNEVEASDFPQQQSGTGRQLPEDFLIRGFKWSHYHYYAPEFFEEQVTDEDDRTLELPSHAVSRAERCLWLGVRLASLKRYITYDSGSKQFSCTEFTQNLRPVSLTNTFQVLPVLRMEKTSPW
;
A
#
# COMPACT_ATOMS: atom_id res chain seq x y z
N MET A 1 -8.32 58.29 -13.59
CA MET A 1 -8.51 57.15 -12.66
C MET A 1 -9.62 56.29 -13.24
N PRO A 2 -9.42 54.99 -13.47
CA PRO A 2 -10.51 54.14 -13.90
C PRO A 2 -11.51 53.99 -12.74
N LEU A 3 -12.81 54.13 -13.03
CA LEU A 3 -13.87 53.81 -12.08
C LEU A 3 -13.83 52.30 -11.78
N GLN A 4 -13.45 51.96 -10.56
CA GLN A 4 -13.66 50.63 -10.01
C GLN A 4 -15.17 50.47 -9.82
N LEU A 5 -15.79 49.55 -10.58
CA LEU A 5 -17.19 49.18 -10.36
C LEU A 5 -17.31 48.60 -8.95
N GLU A 6 -18.01 49.30 -8.05
CA GLU A 6 -18.39 48.77 -6.74
C GLU A 6 -19.39 47.62 -6.95
N THR A 7 -18.90 46.38 -6.96
CA THR A 7 -19.74 45.19 -6.87
C THR A 7 -20.29 45.11 -5.44
N LYS A 8 -21.62 45.25 -5.30
CA LYS A 8 -22.28 45.03 -3.99
C LYS A 8 -21.99 43.59 -3.53
N PRO A 9 -21.55 43.38 -2.27
CA PRO A 9 -21.31 42.04 -1.76
C PRO A 9 -22.62 41.22 -1.75
N ILE A 10 -22.54 39.98 -2.23
CA ILE A 10 -23.68 39.06 -2.27
C ILE A 10 -24.22 38.79 -0.85
N SER A 11 -25.53 38.88 -0.67
CA SER A 11 -26.16 38.52 0.61
C SER A 11 -26.25 37.01 0.78
N GLN A 12 -26.28 36.54 2.03
CA GLN A 12 -26.40 35.11 2.33
C GLN A 12 -27.69 34.50 1.75
N GLU A 13 -28.81 35.23 1.75
CA GLU A 13 -30.07 34.77 1.17
C GLU A 13 -29.99 34.62 -0.35
N GLN A 14 -29.33 35.57 -1.05
CA GLN A 14 -29.09 35.47 -2.48
C GLN A 14 -28.23 34.25 -2.81
N LEU A 15 -27.17 34.00 -2.03
CA LEU A 15 -26.31 32.85 -2.22
C LEU A 15 -27.04 31.52 -1.98
N ILE A 16 -27.93 31.44 -0.97
CA ILE A 16 -28.77 30.26 -0.74
C ILE A 16 -29.66 29.98 -1.95
N ASN A 17 -30.30 31.02 -2.50
CA ASN A 17 -31.18 30.87 -3.66
C ASN A 17 -30.41 30.48 -4.92
N GLU A 18 -29.20 31.03 -5.11
CA GLU A 18 -28.29 30.68 -6.20
C GLU A 18 -27.86 29.21 -6.12
N VAL A 19 -27.35 28.76 -4.97
CA VAL A 19 -26.94 27.36 -4.76
C VAL A 19 -28.10 26.38 -5.01
N LYS A 20 -29.31 26.73 -4.55
CA LYS A 20 -30.52 25.92 -4.83
C LYS A 20 -30.85 25.86 -6.32
N GLY A 21 -30.83 27.01 -7.00
CA GLY A 21 -31.11 27.09 -8.44
C GLY A 21 -30.12 26.25 -9.26
N ILE A 22 -28.82 26.33 -8.93
CA ILE A 22 -27.78 25.50 -9.58
C ILE A 22 -28.03 24.01 -9.29
N TYR A 23 -28.34 23.65 -8.05
CA TYR A 23 -28.62 22.25 -7.68
C TYR A 23 -29.80 21.66 -8.47
N ASP A 24 -30.88 22.41 -8.63
CA ASP A 24 -32.03 22.01 -9.44
C ASP A 24 -31.63 21.83 -10.92
N GLY A 25 -30.77 22.72 -11.43
CA GLY A 25 -30.15 22.61 -12.75
C GLY A 25 -29.34 21.32 -12.93
N ILE A 26 -28.44 21.03 -11.99
CA ILE A 26 -27.63 19.79 -11.96
C ILE A 26 -28.55 18.57 -12.03
N PHE A 27 -29.59 18.51 -11.20
CA PHE A 27 -30.50 17.36 -11.18
C PHE A 27 -31.14 17.09 -12.55
N VAL A 28 -31.59 18.14 -13.23
CA VAL A 28 -32.19 18.03 -14.57
C VAL A 28 -31.16 17.53 -15.59
N VAL A 29 -29.96 18.10 -15.60
CA VAL A 29 -28.91 17.74 -16.56
C VAL A 29 -28.36 16.33 -16.27
N GLU A 30 -28.12 15.97 -15.01
CA GLU A 30 -27.70 14.61 -14.61
C GLU A 30 -28.68 13.55 -15.08
N LYS A 31 -29.98 13.77 -14.85
CA LYS A 31 -31.03 12.85 -15.30
C LYS A 31 -30.97 12.66 -16.81
N LYS A 32 -30.80 13.75 -17.57
CA LYS A 32 -30.69 13.70 -19.03
C LYS A 32 -29.43 12.98 -19.50
N CYS A 33 -28.28 13.22 -18.88
CA CYS A 33 -27.04 12.48 -19.14
C CYS A 33 -27.24 10.98 -18.91
N PHE A 34 -27.83 10.62 -17.77
CA PHE A 34 -28.09 9.23 -17.41
C PHE A 34 -29.01 8.53 -18.42
N GLU A 35 -30.17 9.11 -18.73
CA GLU A 35 -31.16 8.53 -19.66
C GLU A 35 -30.56 8.34 -21.05
N ILE A 36 -29.86 9.36 -21.58
CA ILE A 36 -29.27 9.28 -22.91
C ILE A 36 -28.13 8.26 -22.94
N CYS A 37 -27.21 8.28 -21.97
CA CYS A 37 -26.13 7.28 -21.91
C CYS A 37 -26.70 5.87 -21.82
N GLN A 38 -27.68 5.63 -20.95
CA GLN A 38 -28.33 4.33 -20.81
C GLN A 38 -28.97 3.87 -22.13
N GLN A 39 -29.69 4.76 -22.82
CA GLN A 39 -30.26 4.46 -24.13
C GLN A 39 -29.16 4.11 -25.15
N GLN A 40 -28.07 4.87 -25.19
CA GLN A 40 -26.97 4.64 -26.12
C GLN A 40 -26.16 3.38 -25.78
N PHE A 41 -26.13 2.89 -24.54
CA PHE A 41 -25.55 1.59 -24.22
C PHE A 41 -26.37 0.42 -24.76
N GLN A 42 -27.69 0.59 -24.92
CA GLN A 42 -28.59 -0.46 -25.40
C GLN A 42 -28.68 -0.53 -26.93
N THR A 43 -28.28 0.53 -27.63
CA THR A 43 -28.28 0.55 -29.10
C THR A 43 -26.94 0.10 -29.65
N THR A 44 -26.94 -0.45 -30.87
CA THR A 44 -25.72 -0.72 -31.64
C THR A 44 -25.54 0.26 -32.81
N ASN A 45 -26.50 1.17 -33.01
CA ASN A 45 -26.47 2.17 -34.07
C ASN A 45 -25.21 3.04 -33.96
N LYS A 46 -24.61 3.35 -35.11
CA LYS A 46 -23.47 4.24 -35.18
C LYS A 46 -23.95 5.68 -34.98
N LEU A 47 -23.36 6.38 -34.03
CA LEU A 47 -23.60 7.80 -33.82
C LEU A 47 -22.79 8.63 -34.82
N SER A 48 -23.39 9.72 -35.31
CA SER A 48 -22.71 10.71 -36.13
C SER A 48 -21.76 11.58 -35.30
N ASN A 49 -20.86 12.30 -35.96
CA ASN A 49 -19.95 13.22 -35.26
C ASN A 49 -20.71 14.34 -34.55
N GLU A 50 -21.79 14.85 -35.14
CA GLU A 50 -22.65 15.87 -34.53
C GLU A 50 -23.34 15.33 -33.27
N GLN A 51 -23.76 14.06 -33.28
CA GLN A 51 -24.36 13.41 -32.12
C GLN A 51 -23.33 13.24 -30.99
N TRP A 52 -22.10 12.81 -31.31
CA TRP A 52 -21.02 12.73 -30.31
C TRP A 52 -20.67 14.10 -29.73
N GLN A 53 -20.58 15.14 -30.57
CA GLN A 53 -20.36 16.51 -30.12
C GLN A 53 -21.49 17.00 -29.20
N ALA A 54 -22.75 16.70 -29.54
CA ALA A 54 -23.89 17.06 -28.70
C ALA A 54 -23.84 16.37 -27.32
N LEU A 55 -23.43 15.10 -27.26
CA LEU A 55 -23.22 14.39 -25.99
C LEU A 55 -22.07 15.02 -25.19
N THR A 56 -20.94 15.32 -25.84
CA THR A 56 -19.80 16.00 -25.20
C THR A 56 -20.21 17.36 -24.64
N VAL A 57 -21.02 18.14 -25.36
CA VAL A 57 -21.54 19.43 -24.89
C VAL A 57 -22.45 19.22 -23.68
N LEU A 58 -23.35 18.22 -23.71
CA LEU A 58 -24.22 17.90 -22.58
C LEU A 58 -23.42 17.57 -21.31
N HIS A 59 -22.42 16.70 -21.42
CA HIS A 59 -21.56 16.36 -20.29
C HIS A 59 -20.70 17.54 -19.83
N ARG A 60 -20.21 18.38 -20.75
CA ARG A 60 -19.52 19.62 -20.42
C ARG A 60 -20.40 20.57 -19.62
N THR A 61 -21.66 20.74 -20.00
CA THR A 61 -22.62 21.55 -19.25
C THR A 61 -22.79 21.00 -17.84
N LEU A 62 -22.97 19.69 -17.68
CA LEU A 62 -23.08 19.08 -16.35
C LEU A 62 -21.86 19.37 -15.47
N LEU A 63 -20.65 19.25 -16.03
CA LEU A 63 -19.42 19.53 -15.29
C LEU A 63 -19.30 21.00 -14.86
N HIS A 64 -19.74 21.94 -15.70
CA HIS A 64 -19.77 23.35 -15.33
C HIS A 64 -20.79 23.64 -14.24
N GLU A 65 -21.99 23.07 -14.31
CA GLU A 65 -23.00 23.23 -13.25
C GLU A 65 -22.48 22.70 -11.90
N HIS A 66 -21.79 21.56 -11.89
CA HIS A 66 -21.12 21.06 -10.68
C HIS A 66 -20.00 21.99 -10.19
N HIS A 67 -19.19 22.55 -11.11
CA HIS A 67 -18.15 23.53 -10.77
C HIS A 67 -18.76 24.78 -10.12
N ASP A 68 -19.80 25.34 -10.71
CA ASP A 68 -20.52 26.51 -10.19
C ASP A 68 -21.15 26.23 -8.82
N PHE A 69 -21.78 25.06 -8.65
CA PHE A 69 -22.33 24.66 -7.35
C PHE A 69 -21.25 24.56 -6.27
N LEU A 70 -20.12 23.92 -6.59
CA LEU A 70 -19.01 23.75 -5.65
C LEU A 70 -18.40 25.12 -5.29
N LEU A 71 -18.20 25.99 -6.28
CA LEU A 71 -17.66 27.34 -6.06
C LEU A 71 -18.61 28.20 -5.22
N ALA A 72 -19.90 28.20 -5.54
CA ALA A 72 -20.92 28.95 -4.80
C ALA A 72 -21.07 28.45 -3.35
N SER A 73 -21.09 27.13 -3.15
CA SER A 73 -21.17 26.52 -1.81
C SER A 73 -19.97 26.86 -0.93
N GLN A 74 -18.78 27.03 -1.52
CA GLN A 74 -17.54 27.38 -0.82
C GLN A 74 -17.24 28.88 -0.81
N HIS A 75 -18.17 29.73 -1.27
CA HIS A 75 -17.99 31.18 -1.31
C HIS A 75 -17.69 31.74 0.10
N PRO A 76 -16.87 32.81 0.24
CA PRO A 76 -16.54 33.39 1.55
C PRO A 76 -17.77 33.78 2.39
N ALA A 77 -18.85 34.23 1.74
CA ALA A 77 -20.13 34.57 2.40
C ALA A 77 -21.04 33.35 2.70
N ALA A 78 -20.64 32.13 2.31
CA ALA A 78 -21.42 30.92 2.56
C ALA A 78 -21.41 30.56 4.05
N SER A 79 -22.59 30.24 4.58
CA SER A 79 -22.74 29.67 5.92
C SER A 79 -22.13 28.27 6.02
N LEU A 80 -21.87 27.81 7.25
CA LEU A 80 -21.38 26.45 7.49
C LEU A 80 -22.28 25.37 6.86
N ALA A 81 -23.61 25.53 6.98
CA ALA A 81 -24.58 24.62 6.38
C ALA A 81 -24.44 24.55 4.85
N LEU A 82 -24.28 25.71 4.18
CA LEU A 82 -24.06 25.72 2.73
C LEU A 82 -22.74 25.05 2.32
N ARG A 83 -21.66 25.28 3.09
CA ARG A 83 -20.36 24.67 2.82
C ARG A 83 -20.35 23.15 3.00
N GLN A 84 -21.28 22.61 3.79
CA GLN A 84 -21.43 21.16 4.03
C GLN A 84 -22.24 20.45 2.94
N LEU A 85 -23.10 21.17 2.18
CA LEU A 85 -23.96 20.58 1.16
C LEU A 85 -23.23 19.72 0.12
N PRO A 86 -22.04 20.08 -0.41
CA PRO A 86 -21.38 19.22 -1.36
C PRO A 86 -21.03 17.83 -0.82
N THR A 87 -20.70 17.75 0.48
CA THR A 87 -20.44 16.48 1.17
C THR A 87 -21.75 15.74 1.45
N GLU A 88 -22.78 16.44 1.96
CA GLU A 88 -24.09 15.86 2.27
C GLU A 88 -24.76 15.25 1.03
N TYR A 89 -24.64 15.91 -0.12
CA TYR A 89 -25.23 15.48 -1.37
C TYR A 89 -24.29 14.64 -2.25
N ASP A 90 -23.09 14.31 -1.74
CA ASP A 90 -22.07 13.52 -2.44
C ASP A 90 -21.74 14.07 -3.84
N MET A 91 -21.66 15.40 -3.95
CA MET A 91 -21.56 16.10 -5.24
C MET A 91 -20.30 15.72 -6.03
N PRO A 92 -19.11 15.56 -5.41
CA PRO A 92 -17.93 15.08 -6.14
C PRO A 92 -18.11 13.67 -6.74
N ALA A 93 -18.75 12.74 -6.03
CA ALA A 93 -18.96 11.39 -6.55
C ALA A 93 -20.06 11.34 -7.62
N ARG A 94 -21.12 12.14 -7.48
CA ARG A 94 -22.15 12.32 -8.51
C ARG A 94 -21.58 12.90 -9.80
N MET A 95 -20.76 13.96 -9.69
CA MET A 95 -20.07 14.56 -10.83
C MET A 95 -19.19 13.52 -11.55
N TRP A 96 -18.43 12.72 -10.79
CA TRP A 96 -17.64 11.64 -11.39
C TRP A 96 -18.52 10.60 -12.08
N ARG A 97 -19.50 10.04 -11.38
CA ARG A 97 -20.36 8.96 -11.88
C ARG A 97 -21.16 9.36 -13.11
N HIS A 98 -21.88 10.48 -13.02
CA HIS A 98 -22.85 10.93 -14.03
C HIS A 98 -22.25 11.90 -15.05
N GLY A 99 -21.27 12.72 -14.64
CA GLY A 99 -20.61 13.67 -15.50
C GLY A 99 -19.47 13.07 -16.33
N ILE A 100 -18.67 12.16 -15.76
CA ILE A 100 -17.41 11.72 -16.37
C ILE A 100 -17.44 10.23 -16.73
N HIS A 101 -17.53 9.37 -15.72
CA HIS A 101 -17.31 7.93 -15.82
C HIS A 101 -18.32 7.25 -16.75
N SER A 102 -19.62 7.50 -16.58
CA SER A 102 -20.65 6.90 -17.44
C SER A 102 -20.46 7.22 -18.92
N PHE A 103 -20.03 8.43 -19.25
CA PHE A 103 -19.76 8.82 -20.63
C PHE A 103 -18.44 8.25 -21.15
N LEU A 104 -17.38 8.24 -20.33
CA LEU A 104 -16.12 7.55 -20.68
C LEU A 104 -16.35 6.06 -20.97
N GLU A 105 -17.19 5.40 -20.18
CA GLU A 105 -17.53 3.99 -20.42
C GLU A 105 -18.33 3.81 -21.72
N LEU A 106 -19.23 4.73 -22.06
CA LEU A 106 -19.95 4.69 -23.33
C LEU A 106 -18.98 4.87 -24.51
N LEU A 107 -18.10 5.86 -24.41
CA LEU A 107 -17.06 6.12 -25.41
C LEU A 107 -16.14 4.89 -25.56
N ARG A 108 -15.66 4.32 -24.45
CA ARG A 108 -14.82 3.12 -24.42
C ARG A 108 -15.52 1.92 -25.07
N HIS A 109 -16.80 1.71 -24.78
CA HIS A 109 -17.59 0.62 -25.36
C HIS A 109 -17.78 0.76 -26.89
N ARG A 110 -17.67 1.99 -27.43
CA ARG A 110 -17.80 2.27 -28.87
C ARG A 110 -16.46 2.38 -29.61
N LEU A 111 -15.34 2.04 -28.98
CA LEU A 111 -14.04 2.00 -29.68
C LEU A 111 -14.07 0.97 -30.83
N PRO A 112 -13.37 1.23 -31.94
CA PRO A 112 -12.47 2.37 -32.18
C PRO A 112 -13.15 3.64 -32.70
N CYS A 113 -14.44 3.60 -33.09
CA CYS A 113 -15.08 4.72 -33.81
C CYS A 113 -15.30 6.00 -32.97
N SER A 114 -15.22 5.89 -31.65
CA SER A 114 -15.35 7.00 -30.69
C SER A 114 -14.01 7.60 -30.25
N LEU A 115 -12.86 7.10 -30.75
CA LEU A 115 -11.54 7.41 -30.20
C LEU A 115 -11.25 8.92 -30.08
N GLU A 116 -11.46 9.68 -31.16
CA GLU A 116 -11.22 11.14 -31.16
C GLU A 116 -12.11 11.90 -30.16
N HIS A 117 -13.36 11.46 -30.03
CA HIS A 117 -14.32 12.01 -29.06
C HIS A 117 -13.91 11.65 -27.63
N MET A 118 -13.42 10.43 -27.41
CA MET A 118 -12.90 9.97 -26.12
C MET A 118 -11.68 10.77 -25.69
N LEU A 119 -10.73 10.98 -26.60
CA LEU A 119 -9.55 11.81 -26.34
C LEU A 119 -9.96 13.23 -25.96
N SER A 120 -10.81 13.86 -26.79
CA SER A 120 -11.31 15.22 -26.55
C SER A 120 -12.01 15.36 -25.19
N PHE A 121 -12.84 14.37 -24.83
CA PHE A 121 -13.55 14.39 -23.55
C PHE A 121 -12.63 14.16 -22.35
N ILE A 122 -11.62 13.29 -22.45
CA ILE A 122 -10.63 13.10 -21.38
C ILE A 122 -9.89 14.41 -21.10
N TYR A 123 -9.40 15.11 -22.14
CA TYR A 123 -8.74 16.41 -21.95
C TYR A 123 -9.65 17.46 -21.31
N LEU A 124 -10.93 17.50 -21.71
CA LEU A 124 -11.92 18.40 -21.13
C LEU A 124 -12.15 18.10 -19.64
N ALA A 125 -12.37 16.83 -19.29
CA ALA A 125 -12.57 16.40 -17.91
C ALA A 125 -11.31 16.65 -17.07
N TYR A 126 -10.13 16.41 -17.62
CA TYR A 126 -8.85 16.65 -16.94
C TYR A 126 -8.63 18.14 -16.64
N GLN A 127 -8.93 19.03 -17.59
CA GLN A 127 -8.89 20.49 -17.38
C GLN A 127 -9.89 20.93 -16.32
N MET A 128 -11.10 20.36 -16.31
CA MET A 128 -12.10 20.64 -15.28
C MET A 128 -11.62 20.23 -13.89
N MET A 129 -11.00 19.06 -13.75
CA MET A 129 -10.44 18.62 -12.47
C MET A 129 -9.29 19.52 -12.01
N GLY A 130 -8.43 19.97 -12.93
CA GLY A 130 -7.39 20.97 -12.64
C GLY A 130 -7.97 22.28 -12.11
N LEU A 131 -9.02 22.79 -12.75
CA LEU A 131 -9.73 24.00 -12.31
C LEU A 131 -10.36 23.82 -10.92
N LEU A 132 -11.01 22.69 -10.65
CA LEU A 132 -11.59 22.38 -9.34
C LEU A 132 -10.53 22.24 -8.24
N MET A 133 -9.37 21.69 -8.58
CA MET A 133 -8.25 21.58 -7.64
C MET A 133 -7.75 22.95 -7.19
N GLU A 134 -7.72 23.94 -8.09
CA GLU A 134 -7.33 25.32 -7.78
C GLU A 134 -8.44 26.12 -7.09
N SER A 135 -9.69 25.99 -7.57
CA SER A 135 -10.81 26.82 -7.12
C SER A 135 -11.55 26.27 -5.89
N VAL A 136 -11.51 24.95 -5.65
CA VAL A 136 -12.23 24.27 -4.57
C VAL A 136 -11.31 23.24 -3.88
N PRO A 137 -10.27 23.71 -3.14
CA PRO A 137 -9.25 22.84 -2.54
C PRO A 137 -9.79 21.95 -1.41
N ALA A 138 -11.00 22.20 -0.89
CA ALA A 138 -11.61 21.39 0.16
C ALA A 138 -11.77 19.90 -0.20
N PHE A 139 -11.83 19.58 -1.50
CA PHE A 139 -11.96 18.21 -2.01
C PHE A 139 -10.70 17.73 -2.73
N TYR A 140 -9.54 18.32 -2.44
CA TYR A 140 -8.26 18.02 -3.08
C TYR A 140 -7.98 16.51 -3.20
N GLU A 141 -8.20 15.75 -2.12
CA GLU A 141 -7.99 14.29 -2.10
C GLU A 141 -8.87 13.53 -3.11
N THR A 142 -10.08 14.03 -3.36
CA THR A 142 -10.97 13.45 -4.36
C THR A 142 -10.49 13.81 -5.78
N TRP A 143 -10.06 15.06 -6.00
CA TRP A 143 -9.60 15.55 -7.31
C TRP A 143 -8.35 14.84 -7.80
N ILE A 144 -7.35 14.63 -6.93
CA ILE A 144 -6.14 13.88 -7.31
C ILE A 144 -6.46 12.43 -7.69
N GLY A 145 -7.46 11.80 -7.06
CA GLY A 145 -7.95 10.48 -7.44
C GLY A 145 -8.53 10.47 -8.86
N TYR A 146 -9.40 11.43 -9.17
CA TYR A 146 -10.02 11.56 -10.49
C TYR A 146 -9.02 11.91 -11.60
N LEU A 147 -8.03 12.76 -11.31
CA LEU A 147 -6.92 13.04 -12.23
C LEU A 147 -6.10 11.78 -12.54
N GLY A 148 -5.84 10.95 -11.52
CA GLY A 148 -5.19 9.65 -11.70
C GLY A 148 -6.03 8.67 -12.54
N ASP A 149 -7.34 8.61 -12.32
CA ASP A 149 -8.26 7.79 -13.12
C ASP A 149 -8.30 8.25 -14.59
N LEU A 150 -8.44 9.56 -14.84
CA LEU A 150 -8.43 10.14 -16.19
C LEU A 150 -7.11 9.88 -16.93
N ALA A 151 -5.98 10.08 -16.25
CA ALA A 151 -4.67 9.79 -16.81
C ALA A 151 -4.53 8.30 -17.18
N ARG A 152 -5.09 7.39 -16.37
CA ARG A 152 -5.14 5.96 -16.70
C ARG A 152 -6.04 5.64 -17.89
N TYR A 153 -7.20 6.27 -18.02
CA TYR A 153 -8.03 6.12 -19.22
C TYR A 153 -7.24 6.53 -20.47
N ARG A 154 -6.57 7.69 -20.43
CA ARG A 154 -5.76 8.18 -21.56
C ARG A 154 -4.58 7.27 -21.89
N MET A 155 -3.90 6.72 -20.88
CA MET A 155 -2.85 5.71 -21.04
C MET A 155 -3.40 4.42 -21.67
N ALA A 156 -4.56 3.95 -21.22
CA ALA A 156 -5.11 2.65 -21.60
C ALA A 156 -5.60 2.60 -23.06
N ILE A 157 -6.06 3.72 -23.60
CA ILE A 157 -6.52 3.81 -24.99
C ILE A 157 -5.39 4.12 -25.99
N GLU A 158 -4.19 4.42 -25.52
CA GLU A 158 -3.03 4.65 -26.40
C GLU A 158 -2.41 3.32 -26.83
N GLU A 159 -2.67 2.91 -28.07
CA GLU A 159 -2.12 1.68 -28.65
C GLU A 159 -0.93 1.94 -29.58
N SER A 160 -0.82 3.16 -30.13
CA SER A 160 0.13 3.50 -31.20
C SER A 160 1.39 4.22 -30.71
N ASP A 161 1.23 5.27 -29.91
CA ASP A 161 2.33 6.08 -29.41
C ASP A 161 2.77 5.56 -28.04
N MET A 162 3.78 4.69 -28.04
CA MET A 162 4.33 4.15 -26.80
C MET A 162 4.94 5.22 -25.88
N TRP A 163 5.43 6.33 -26.43
CA TRP A 163 6.00 7.41 -25.64
C TRP A 163 4.90 8.20 -24.93
N ASP A 164 3.83 8.55 -25.64
CA ASP A 164 2.68 9.22 -25.01
C ASP A 164 1.98 8.31 -23.99
N ARG A 165 1.88 7.01 -24.27
CA ARG A 165 1.39 6.02 -23.30
C ARG A 165 2.22 6.04 -22.01
N GLU A 166 3.55 6.07 -22.11
CA GLU A 166 4.42 6.12 -20.94
C GLU A 166 4.30 7.45 -20.20
N ASN A 167 4.13 8.58 -20.91
CA ASN A 167 3.88 9.88 -20.27
C ASN A 167 2.59 9.89 -19.45
N TRP A 168 1.51 9.31 -19.97
CA TRP A 168 0.25 9.20 -19.24
C TRP A 168 0.30 8.17 -18.11
N SER A 169 1.09 7.10 -18.27
CA SER A 169 1.44 6.17 -17.19
C SER A 169 2.15 6.90 -16.04
N ASN A 170 3.14 7.73 -16.35
CA ASN A 170 3.87 8.54 -15.37
C ASN A 170 2.96 9.59 -14.73
N THR A 171 2.14 10.28 -15.52
CA THR A 171 1.15 11.25 -15.01
C THR A 171 0.18 10.59 -14.02
N ALA A 172 -0.36 9.42 -14.35
CA ALA A 172 -1.20 8.67 -13.44
C ALA A 172 -0.44 8.26 -12.17
N ARG A 173 0.81 7.80 -12.31
CA ARG A 173 1.65 7.39 -11.17
C ARG A 173 1.89 8.55 -10.21
N ILE A 174 2.14 9.75 -10.71
CA ILE A 174 2.28 10.97 -9.90
C ILE A 174 1.00 11.19 -9.09
N TRP A 175 -0.17 11.24 -9.75
CA TRP A 175 -1.45 11.48 -9.07
C TRP A 175 -1.79 10.44 -8.00
N TYR A 176 -1.59 9.15 -8.30
CA TYR A 176 -1.83 8.12 -7.30
C TYR A 176 -0.79 8.10 -6.17
N THR A 177 0.43 8.56 -6.44
CA THR A 177 1.43 8.74 -5.38
C THR A 177 1.00 9.86 -4.43
N ARG A 178 0.51 10.99 -4.96
CA ARG A 178 -0.10 12.07 -4.14
C ARG A 178 -1.26 11.55 -3.31
N ALA A 179 -2.15 10.78 -3.95
CA ALA A 179 -3.30 10.20 -3.29
C ALA A 179 -2.88 9.24 -2.17
N ALA A 180 -1.82 8.46 -2.38
CA ALA A 180 -1.26 7.57 -1.37
C ALA A 180 -0.54 8.31 -0.22
N ASP A 181 -0.18 9.59 -0.39
CA ASP A 181 0.31 10.43 0.72
C ASP A 181 -0.77 10.84 1.67
N ARG A 182 -1.88 11.28 1.11
CA ARG A 182 -3.03 11.75 1.88
C ARG A 182 -3.81 10.60 2.48
N SER A 183 -3.91 9.51 1.74
CA SER A 183 -4.68 8.31 2.09
C SER A 183 -3.83 7.03 2.04
N PRO A 184 -2.77 6.91 2.86
CA PRO A 184 -1.83 5.79 2.79
C PRO A 184 -2.47 4.43 3.11
N THR A 185 -3.57 4.41 3.85
CA THR A 185 -4.32 3.19 4.21
C THR A 185 -5.28 2.69 3.15
N THR A 186 -5.53 3.46 2.09
CA THR A 186 -6.57 3.14 1.11
C THR A 186 -6.04 2.15 0.07
N GLY A 187 -6.45 0.89 0.20
CA GLY A 187 -5.99 -0.19 -0.68
C GLY A 187 -6.29 0.03 -2.15
N ARG A 188 -7.37 0.74 -2.50
CA ARG A 188 -7.74 1.06 -3.90
C ARG A 188 -6.62 1.84 -4.61
N ILE A 189 -6.00 2.79 -3.91
CA ILE A 189 -4.93 3.61 -4.47
C ILE A 189 -3.68 2.74 -4.72
N GLN A 190 -3.36 1.86 -3.77
CA GLN A 190 -2.25 0.91 -3.89
C GLN A 190 -2.47 -0.06 -5.06
N HIS A 191 -3.71 -0.55 -5.26
CA HIS A 191 -4.08 -1.37 -6.41
C HIS A 191 -3.82 -0.65 -7.74
N HIS A 192 -4.14 0.64 -7.83
CA HIS A 192 -3.88 1.42 -9.05
C HIS A 192 -2.38 1.62 -9.30
N LEU A 193 -1.58 1.83 -8.25
CA LEU A 193 -0.11 1.83 -8.35
C LEU A 193 0.45 0.47 -8.80
N ALA A 194 -0.19 -0.64 -8.42
CA ALA A 194 0.21 -1.99 -8.87
C ALA A 194 0.03 -2.19 -10.38
N ILE A 195 -1.02 -1.61 -10.96
CA ILE A 195 -1.25 -1.65 -12.42
C ILE A 195 -0.16 -0.87 -13.14
N LEU A 196 0.23 0.29 -12.59
CA LEU A 196 1.22 1.22 -13.15
C LEU A 196 2.68 0.81 -12.90
N ALA A 197 2.92 -0.21 -12.08
CA ALA A 197 4.25 -0.71 -11.74
C ALA A 197 4.86 -1.63 -12.81
N ARG A 198 4.13 -1.94 -13.90
CA ARG A 198 4.68 -2.69 -15.04
C ARG A 198 5.90 -1.95 -15.63
N PRO A 199 6.94 -2.67 -16.08
CA PRO A 199 7.09 -4.14 -16.12
C PRO A 199 7.69 -4.76 -14.84
N ASN A 200 7.84 -4.03 -13.73
CA ASN A 200 8.51 -4.52 -12.52
C ASN A 200 7.58 -5.43 -11.68
N VAL A 201 7.71 -6.74 -11.87
CA VAL A 201 6.81 -7.74 -11.27
C VAL A 201 6.89 -7.85 -9.75
N VAL A 202 8.04 -7.56 -9.13
CA VAL A 202 8.19 -7.54 -7.66
C VAL A 202 7.47 -6.33 -7.08
N ARG A 203 7.59 -5.17 -7.72
CA ARG A 203 6.84 -3.97 -7.35
C ARG A 203 5.33 -4.13 -7.56
N GLN A 204 4.92 -4.80 -8.63
CA GLN A 204 3.51 -5.15 -8.84
C GLN A 204 2.99 -6.05 -7.71
N LEU A 205 3.75 -7.10 -7.35
CA LEU A 205 3.43 -7.99 -6.23
C LEU A 205 3.29 -7.19 -4.93
N PHE A 206 4.25 -6.31 -4.64
CA PHE A 206 4.22 -5.42 -3.47
C PHE A 206 2.93 -4.60 -3.41
N TYR A 207 2.59 -3.85 -4.46
CA TYR A 207 1.43 -2.95 -4.42
C TYR A 207 0.10 -3.70 -4.40
N TYR A 208 -0.04 -4.82 -5.13
CA TYR A 208 -1.25 -5.65 -5.04
C TYR A 208 -1.41 -6.25 -3.65
N SER A 209 -0.35 -6.82 -3.07
CA SER A 209 -0.40 -7.37 -1.71
C SER A 209 -0.65 -6.28 -0.66
N LYS A 210 -0.06 -5.10 -0.83
CA LYS A 210 -0.33 -3.92 0.01
C LYS A 210 -1.78 -3.49 -0.10
N ALA A 211 -2.38 -3.50 -1.29
CA ALA A 211 -3.80 -3.18 -1.47
C ALA A 211 -4.72 -4.09 -0.63
N LEU A 212 -4.34 -5.35 -0.44
CA LEU A 212 -5.08 -6.34 0.35
C LEU A 212 -4.81 -6.26 1.85
N THR A 213 -3.68 -5.69 2.26
CA THR A 213 -3.21 -5.67 3.67
C THR A 213 -3.06 -4.26 4.27
N SER A 214 -3.56 -3.25 3.55
CA SER A 214 -3.65 -1.87 4.03
C SER A 214 -4.72 -1.70 5.11
N GLY A 215 -4.73 -0.56 5.80
CA GLY A 215 -5.74 -0.24 6.82
C GLY A 215 -7.19 -0.36 6.33
N ILE A 216 -7.44 -0.02 5.06
CA ILE A 216 -8.70 -0.24 4.34
C ILE A 216 -8.40 -1.13 3.12
N PRO A 217 -8.53 -2.46 3.25
CA PRO A 217 -8.27 -3.40 2.15
C PRO A 217 -9.16 -3.17 0.94
N PHE A 218 -8.63 -3.38 -0.27
CA PHE A 218 -9.38 -3.37 -1.52
C PHE A 218 -9.45 -4.78 -2.10
N VAL A 219 -10.53 -5.49 -1.80
CA VAL A 219 -10.66 -6.94 -2.05
C VAL A 219 -10.66 -7.27 -3.55
N ASP A 220 -11.20 -6.39 -4.39
CA ASP A 220 -11.20 -6.53 -5.87
C ASP A 220 -9.78 -6.58 -6.46
N ALA A 221 -8.75 -6.18 -5.68
CA ALA A 221 -7.36 -6.37 -6.08
C ALA A 221 -7.02 -7.86 -6.29
N ARG A 222 -7.73 -8.80 -5.66
CA ARG A 222 -7.49 -10.25 -5.82
C ARG A 222 -7.63 -10.69 -7.28
N ASP A 223 -8.69 -10.25 -7.97
CA ASP A 223 -8.91 -10.58 -9.38
C ASP A 223 -7.84 -9.95 -10.27
N SER A 224 -7.45 -8.70 -9.99
CA SER A 224 -6.40 -8.02 -10.76
C SER A 224 -5.02 -8.64 -10.54
N MET A 225 -4.74 -9.13 -9.34
CA MET A 225 -3.50 -9.79 -8.98
C MET A 225 -3.36 -11.14 -9.70
N MET A 226 -4.46 -11.82 -10.01
CA MET A 226 -4.40 -13.03 -10.86
C MET A 226 -3.82 -12.76 -12.25
N HIS A 227 -4.01 -11.56 -12.83
CA HIS A 227 -3.36 -11.20 -14.08
C HIS A 227 -1.83 -11.08 -13.97
N LEU A 228 -1.29 -10.85 -12.76
CA LEU A 228 0.14 -10.94 -12.50
C LEU A 228 0.57 -12.42 -12.42
N PHE A 229 -0.21 -13.27 -11.75
CA PHE A 229 0.19 -14.65 -11.48
C PHE A 229 -0.03 -15.65 -12.62
N SER A 230 -1.14 -15.56 -13.38
CA SER A 230 -1.47 -16.56 -14.41
C SER A 230 -0.33 -16.83 -15.41
N PRO A 231 0.42 -15.84 -15.93
CA PRO A 231 1.56 -16.12 -16.80
C PRO A 231 2.69 -16.94 -16.14
N PHE A 232 2.89 -16.77 -14.84
CA PHE A 232 3.90 -17.50 -14.06
C PHE A 232 3.44 -18.90 -13.63
N LEU A 233 2.14 -19.11 -13.46
CA LEU A 233 1.56 -20.42 -13.11
C LEU A 233 1.34 -21.29 -14.36
N ASP A 234 0.81 -20.73 -15.44
CA ASP A 234 0.40 -21.51 -16.62
C ASP A 234 1.54 -21.69 -17.64
N LYS A 235 2.46 -20.72 -17.71
CA LYS A 235 3.49 -20.62 -18.76
C LYS A 235 4.86 -20.24 -18.19
N TYR A 236 5.21 -20.83 -17.03
CA TYR A 236 6.43 -20.51 -16.29
C TYR A 236 7.70 -20.50 -17.16
N GLU A 237 7.89 -21.52 -18.02
CA GLU A 237 9.10 -21.66 -18.84
C GLU A 237 9.33 -20.47 -19.78
N ILE A 238 8.26 -19.89 -20.33
CA ILE A 238 8.33 -18.74 -21.24
C ILE A 238 8.40 -17.44 -20.44
N THR A 239 7.57 -17.31 -19.41
CA THR A 239 7.46 -16.08 -18.62
C THR A 239 8.74 -15.81 -17.82
N SER A 240 9.32 -16.83 -17.20
CA SER A 240 10.50 -16.68 -16.33
C SER A 240 11.76 -16.22 -17.07
N GLN A 241 11.84 -16.42 -18.40
CA GLN A 241 12.97 -15.95 -19.21
C GLN A 241 13.04 -14.42 -19.34
N LYS A 242 11.95 -13.71 -19.04
CA LYS A 242 11.86 -12.24 -19.14
C LYS A 242 12.37 -11.51 -17.89
N TYR A 243 12.61 -12.23 -16.80
CA TYR A 243 12.86 -11.65 -15.47
C TYR A 243 14.08 -12.29 -14.82
N LEU A 244 14.60 -11.66 -13.76
CA LEU A 244 15.63 -12.29 -12.95
C LEU A 244 15.03 -13.54 -12.28
N LYS A 245 15.84 -14.60 -12.16
CA LYS A 245 15.39 -15.87 -11.59
C LYS A 245 14.79 -15.71 -10.19
N VAL A 246 15.35 -14.81 -9.36
CA VAL A 246 14.84 -14.50 -8.02
C VAL A 246 13.45 -13.85 -8.09
N GLU A 247 13.23 -12.92 -9.02
CA GLU A 247 11.95 -12.20 -9.18
C GLU A 247 10.87 -13.16 -9.67
N ALA A 248 11.18 -13.94 -10.72
CA ALA A 248 10.25 -14.93 -11.26
C ALA A 248 9.89 -15.97 -10.20
N SER A 249 10.86 -16.47 -9.44
CA SER A 249 10.61 -17.47 -8.40
C SER A 249 9.76 -16.91 -7.26
N LEU A 250 10.03 -15.69 -6.79
CA LEU A 250 9.22 -15.03 -5.75
C LEU A 250 7.77 -14.86 -6.19
N VAL A 251 7.55 -14.33 -7.41
CA VAL A 251 6.21 -14.09 -7.95
C VAL A 251 5.47 -15.41 -8.20
N THR A 252 6.14 -16.44 -8.71
CA THR A 252 5.53 -17.76 -8.87
C THR A 252 5.14 -18.36 -7.52
N THR A 253 6.04 -18.36 -6.53
CA THR A 253 5.75 -18.83 -5.17
C THR A 253 4.57 -18.09 -4.56
N ALA A 254 4.53 -16.76 -4.67
CA ALA A 254 3.42 -15.96 -4.20
C ALA A 254 2.10 -16.37 -4.88
N GLY A 255 2.12 -16.61 -6.19
CA GLY A 255 0.95 -17.08 -6.95
C GLY A 255 0.49 -18.48 -6.54
N VAL A 256 1.42 -19.41 -6.27
CA VAL A 256 1.09 -20.76 -5.77
C VAL A 256 0.41 -20.66 -4.41
N LEU A 257 0.94 -19.86 -3.47
CA LEU A 257 0.29 -19.65 -2.18
C LEU A 257 -1.07 -18.99 -2.34
N PHE A 258 -1.15 -17.90 -3.12
CA PHE A 258 -2.37 -17.11 -3.30
C PHE A 258 -3.55 -17.93 -3.86
N THR A 259 -3.24 -18.92 -4.71
CA THR A 259 -4.23 -19.82 -5.32
C THR A 259 -4.43 -21.12 -4.55
N HIS A 260 -3.74 -21.30 -3.41
CA HIS A 260 -3.68 -22.56 -2.67
C HIS A 260 -3.31 -23.74 -3.60
N GLY A 261 -2.28 -23.53 -4.42
CA GLY A 261 -1.75 -24.47 -5.40
C GLY A 261 -1.01 -25.65 -4.75
N PHE A 262 -0.24 -26.39 -5.55
CA PHE A 262 0.48 -27.56 -5.06
C PHE A 262 1.67 -27.16 -4.18
N VAL A 263 1.80 -27.85 -3.04
CA VAL A 263 2.90 -27.68 -2.07
C VAL A 263 4.25 -27.94 -2.74
N HIS A 264 4.32 -28.93 -3.63
CA HIS A 264 5.53 -29.24 -4.38
C HIS A 264 6.02 -28.09 -5.26
N ASP A 265 5.11 -27.45 -6.00
CA ASP A 265 5.45 -26.30 -6.85
C ASP A 265 5.99 -25.14 -6.00
N TYR A 266 5.36 -24.90 -4.83
CA TYR A 266 5.85 -23.93 -3.86
C TYR A 266 7.28 -24.26 -3.41
N CYS A 267 7.54 -25.48 -2.93
CA CYS A 267 8.84 -25.92 -2.45
C CYS A 267 9.92 -25.80 -3.54
N LEU A 268 9.59 -26.15 -4.79
CA LEU A 268 10.48 -26.01 -5.94
C LEU A 268 10.88 -24.54 -6.18
N HIS A 269 9.90 -23.66 -6.32
CA HIS A 269 10.16 -22.25 -6.64
C HIS A 269 10.78 -21.50 -5.47
N ILE A 270 10.40 -21.79 -4.23
CA ILE A 270 10.92 -21.09 -3.07
C ILE A 270 12.37 -21.48 -2.75
N SER A 271 12.74 -22.74 -3.01
CA SER A 271 14.12 -23.19 -2.94
C SER A 271 14.99 -22.48 -3.98
N ARG A 272 14.48 -22.31 -5.20
CA ARG A 272 15.16 -21.55 -6.25
C ARG A 272 15.31 -20.08 -5.86
N PHE A 273 14.25 -19.44 -5.35
CA PHE A 273 14.31 -18.06 -4.85
C PHE A 273 15.39 -17.89 -3.79
N ALA A 274 15.40 -18.75 -2.76
CA ALA A 274 16.40 -18.70 -1.70
C ALA A 274 17.83 -18.86 -2.23
N SER A 275 18.05 -19.77 -3.18
CA SER A 275 19.38 -19.99 -3.78
C SER A 275 19.89 -18.82 -4.62
N GLU A 276 18.99 -18.08 -5.29
CA GLU A 276 19.35 -16.98 -6.19
C GLU A 276 19.45 -15.62 -5.46
N LEU A 277 18.89 -15.51 -4.25
CA LEU A 277 18.83 -14.26 -3.49
C LEU A 277 20.22 -13.69 -3.19
N HIS A 278 21.13 -14.51 -2.64
CA HIS A 278 22.47 -14.04 -2.27
C HIS A 278 23.24 -13.44 -3.45
N GLY A 279 23.18 -14.10 -4.61
CA GLY A 279 23.83 -13.64 -5.84
C GLY A 279 23.16 -12.40 -6.43
N THR A 280 21.83 -12.30 -6.33
CA THR A 280 21.08 -11.15 -6.82
C THR A 280 21.41 -9.88 -6.04
N ILE A 281 21.48 -9.94 -4.70
CA ILE A 281 21.86 -8.78 -3.86
C ILE A 281 23.18 -8.17 -4.35
N ASN A 282 24.19 -9.00 -4.61
CA ASN A 282 25.48 -8.55 -5.12
C ASN A 282 25.39 -7.96 -6.54
N ARG A 283 24.57 -8.57 -7.40
CA ARG A 283 24.46 -8.18 -8.82
C ARG A 283 23.78 -6.83 -9.00
N ILE A 284 22.70 -6.57 -8.27
CA ILE A 284 21.89 -5.35 -8.46
C ILE A 284 22.33 -4.19 -7.56
N GLY A 285 23.16 -4.44 -6.54
CA GLY A 285 23.82 -3.41 -5.74
C GLY A 285 22.82 -2.43 -5.10
N SER A 286 22.93 -1.14 -5.44
CA SER A 286 22.09 -0.08 -4.88
C SER A 286 20.59 -0.28 -5.15
N ASP A 287 20.22 -0.94 -6.25
CA ASP A 287 18.82 -1.17 -6.61
C ASP A 287 18.13 -2.13 -5.61
N PHE A 288 18.92 -2.93 -4.88
CA PHE A 288 18.40 -3.80 -3.82
C PHE A 288 17.81 -3.00 -2.65
N LYS A 289 18.12 -1.72 -2.49
CA LYS A 289 17.48 -0.88 -1.45
C LYS A 289 15.97 -0.86 -1.60
N MET A 290 15.48 -0.53 -2.80
CA MET A 290 14.05 -0.50 -3.08
C MET A 290 13.48 -1.90 -3.24
N GLN A 291 14.12 -2.75 -4.06
CA GLN A 291 13.61 -4.09 -4.32
C GLN A 291 13.62 -4.97 -3.06
N GLY A 292 14.59 -4.79 -2.17
CA GLY A 292 14.67 -5.50 -0.89
C GLY A 292 13.51 -5.14 0.04
N ALA A 293 13.14 -3.87 0.14
CA ALA A 293 11.95 -3.46 0.91
C ALA A 293 10.66 -4.07 0.33
N GLU A 294 10.51 -4.07 -1.01
CA GLU A 294 9.38 -4.70 -1.70
C GLU A 294 9.34 -6.23 -1.48
N MET A 295 10.50 -6.91 -1.47
CA MET A 295 10.61 -8.34 -1.17
C MET A 295 10.27 -8.65 0.29
N ALA A 296 10.78 -7.86 1.24
CA ALA A 296 10.46 -8.00 2.67
C ALA A 296 8.94 -7.88 2.89
N SER A 297 8.34 -6.85 2.31
CA SER A 297 6.89 -6.65 2.34
C SER A 297 6.14 -7.82 1.71
N SER A 298 6.59 -8.34 0.57
CA SER A 298 5.92 -9.45 -0.11
C SER A 298 5.90 -10.70 0.76
N LEU A 299 7.04 -11.04 1.39
CA LEU A 299 7.14 -12.16 2.34
C LEU A 299 6.22 -11.96 3.56
N ILE A 300 6.19 -10.76 4.14
CA ILE A 300 5.27 -10.42 5.23
C ILE A 300 3.81 -10.61 4.81
N THR A 301 3.43 -10.15 3.62
CA THR A 301 2.06 -10.33 3.13
C THR A 301 1.71 -11.79 2.85
N MET A 302 2.68 -12.62 2.46
CA MET A 302 2.50 -14.07 2.33
C MET A 302 2.32 -14.74 3.70
N ILE A 303 3.04 -14.31 4.75
CA ILE A 303 2.82 -14.76 6.14
C ILE A 303 1.39 -14.47 6.59
N LEU A 304 0.85 -13.32 6.19
CA LEU A 304 -0.52 -12.89 6.47
C LEU A 304 -1.56 -13.46 5.49
N ASP A 305 -1.16 -14.41 4.63
CA ASP A 305 -1.99 -15.01 3.57
C ASP A 305 -2.78 -13.97 2.76
N PHE A 306 -2.08 -12.91 2.35
CA PHE A 306 -2.61 -11.79 1.57
C PHE A 306 -3.88 -11.17 2.19
N GLY A 307 -3.92 -11.09 3.52
CA GLY A 307 -5.06 -10.53 4.26
C GLY A 307 -6.28 -11.45 4.28
N SER A 308 -6.09 -12.77 4.19
CA SER A 308 -7.16 -13.75 4.33
C SER A 308 -7.85 -13.61 5.69
N ASN A 309 -9.18 -13.61 5.69
CA ASN A 309 -9.98 -13.60 6.92
C ASN A 309 -9.91 -14.92 7.69
N GLU A 310 -9.19 -15.94 7.21
CA GLU A 310 -8.93 -17.20 7.92
C GLU A 310 -7.62 -17.16 8.71
N ASN A 311 -6.64 -16.36 8.26
CA ASN A 311 -5.31 -16.24 8.84
C ASN A 311 -5.33 -15.69 10.28
N PHE A 312 -4.69 -16.38 11.21
CA PHE A 312 -4.61 -16.01 12.63
C PHE A 312 -4.02 -14.60 12.85
N LEU A 313 -2.85 -14.32 12.25
CA LEU A 313 -2.13 -13.06 12.43
C LEU A 313 -2.94 -11.87 11.89
N TRP A 314 -3.53 -12.02 10.71
CA TRP A 314 -4.36 -10.99 10.10
C TRP A 314 -5.62 -10.71 10.92
N LYS A 315 -6.29 -11.75 11.45
CA LYS A 315 -7.44 -11.59 12.36
C LYS A 315 -7.07 -10.79 13.60
N ALA A 316 -5.94 -11.11 14.24
CA ALA A 316 -5.47 -10.44 15.44
C ALA A 316 -5.19 -8.94 15.17
N LEU A 317 -4.45 -8.64 14.10
CA LEU A 317 -4.20 -7.26 13.65
C LEU A 317 -5.50 -6.51 13.28
N CYS A 318 -6.48 -7.23 12.74
CA CYS A 318 -7.78 -6.65 12.39
C CYS A 318 -8.63 -6.33 13.61
N ALA A 319 -8.67 -7.22 14.60
CA ALA A 319 -9.42 -7.05 15.83
C ALA A 319 -8.92 -5.84 16.62
N ASP A 320 -7.61 -5.74 16.81
CA ASP A 320 -6.96 -4.62 17.48
C ASP A 320 -7.36 -3.25 16.87
N SER A 321 -7.32 -3.15 15.54
CA SER A 321 -7.69 -1.90 14.87
C SER A 321 -9.21 -1.61 14.87
N LYS A 322 -10.08 -2.61 15.05
CA LYS A 322 -11.53 -2.39 15.23
C LYS A 322 -11.84 -1.84 16.62
N THR A 323 -11.17 -2.36 17.65
CA THR A 323 -11.24 -1.83 19.02
C THR A 323 -10.85 -0.35 19.06
N ASN A 324 -9.84 0.03 18.27
CA ASN A 324 -9.44 1.43 18.13
C ASN A 324 -10.49 2.32 17.43
N LYS A 325 -11.21 1.81 16.41
CA LYS A 325 -12.28 2.58 15.71
C LYS A 325 -13.56 2.75 16.54
N GLN A 326 -14.05 1.68 17.17
CA GLN A 326 -15.26 1.76 18.02
C GLN A 326 -15.08 2.74 19.18
N SER A 327 -13.87 2.81 19.73
CA SER A 327 -13.51 3.75 20.78
C SER A 327 -13.49 5.22 20.30
N GLN A 328 -13.32 5.47 19.00
CA GLN A 328 -13.37 6.80 18.38
C GLN A 328 -14.81 7.25 18.10
N ASP A 329 -15.69 6.34 17.69
CA ASP A 329 -17.10 6.65 17.39
C ASP A 329 -17.93 6.94 18.66
N GLU A 330 -17.62 6.30 19.80
CA GLU A 330 -18.32 6.55 21.07
C GLU A 330 -17.99 7.94 21.69
N GLU A 331 -16.81 8.50 21.43
CA GLU A 331 -16.44 9.85 21.88
C GLU A 331 -16.90 10.97 20.93
N GLN A 332 -17.41 10.62 19.74
CA GLN A 332 -17.92 11.58 18.75
C GLN A 332 -19.39 11.99 18.96
N SER A 333 -20.07 11.52 20.01
CA SER A 333 -21.48 11.87 20.24
C SER A 333 -21.72 13.21 20.96
N ASP A 334 -20.69 13.90 21.44
CA ASP A 334 -20.82 15.22 22.07
C ASP A 334 -19.71 16.21 21.61
N GLN A 335 -20.07 17.12 20.69
CA GLN A 335 -19.48 18.43 20.31
C GLN A 335 -18.91 18.60 18.87
N PRO A 336 -19.04 19.81 18.26
CA PRO A 336 -18.76 20.06 16.85
C PRO A 336 -17.32 20.54 16.56
N SER A 337 -16.75 19.97 15.50
CA SER A 337 -15.61 20.42 14.66
C SER A 337 -14.54 21.35 15.28
N GLY A 338 -13.38 20.77 15.59
CA GLY A 338 -12.12 21.48 15.79
C GLY A 338 -11.05 20.56 16.38
N THR A 339 -10.03 20.19 15.59
CA THR A 339 -8.88 19.34 15.97
C THR A 339 -9.25 17.93 16.46
N ASN A 340 -9.08 16.94 15.59
CA ASN A 340 -9.20 15.52 15.93
C ASN A 340 -8.12 15.13 16.94
N LEU A 341 -8.44 15.18 18.24
CA LEU A 341 -7.67 14.49 19.27
C LEU A 341 -8.13 13.03 19.28
N SER A 342 -7.36 12.18 18.60
CA SER A 342 -7.48 10.72 18.65
C SER A 342 -7.29 10.21 20.07
N LYS A 343 -8.00 9.14 20.50
CA LYS A 343 -7.54 8.33 21.63
C LYS A 343 -6.06 7.95 21.44
N ASP A 344 -5.34 8.16 22.53
CA ASP A 344 -3.92 8.48 22.59
C ASP A 344 -3.01 7.31 22.16
N PRO A 345 -2.11 7.45 21.15
CA PRO A 345 -1.00 6.52 20.90
C PRO A 345 -0.24 6.12 22.17
N MET A 346 -0.26 6.96 23.21
CA MET A 346 0.29 6.63 24.52
C MET A 346 -0.48 5.49 25.23
N ALA A 347 -1.80 5.37 25.12
CA ALA A 347 -2.58 4.34 25.81
C ALA A 347 -2.22 2.92 25.32
N LYS A 348 -2.04 2.75 24.01
CA LYS A 348 -1.59 1.45 23.46
C LYS A 348 -0.12 1.19 23.75
N SER A 349 0.72 2.21 23.68
CA SER A 349 2.11 2.12 24.12
C SER A 349 2.21 1.70 25.59
N GLN A 350 1.29 2.16 26.45
CA GLN A 350 1.16 1.69 27.83
C GLN A 350 0.68 0.24 27.92
N MET A 351 -0.28 -0.21 27.10
CA MET A 351 -0.72 -1.61 27.09
C MET A 351 0.40 -2.57 26.67
N ARG A 352 1.11 -2.26 25.58
CA ARG A 352 2.31 -2.99 25.16
C ARG A 352 3.33 -3.04 26.30
N ARG A 353 3.64 -1.87 26.89
CA ARG A 353 4.58 -1.78 28.02
C ARG A 353 4.15 -2.66 29.19
N LYS A 354 2.89 -2.58 29.61
CA LYS A 354 2.32 -3.39 30.70
C LYS A 354 2.45 -4.89 30.46
N PHE A 355 2.26 -5.35 29.22
CA PHE A 355 2.40 -6.77 28.90
C PHE A 355 3.85 -7.22 28.95
N TRP A 356 4.76 -6.52 28.25
CA TRP A 356 6.15 -6.95 28.10
C TRP A 356 7.03 -6.62 29.30
N GLU A 357 6.69 -5.63 30.12
CA GLU A 357 7.40 -5.31 31.37
C GLU A 357 6.84 -6.02 32.62
N HIS A 358 5.83 -6.89 32.47
CA HIS A 358 5.29 -7.64 33.59
C HIS A 358 6.34 -8.59 34.19
N ASP A 359 6.53 -8.56 35.52
CA ASP A 359 7.57 -9.28 36.27
C ASP A 359 7.39 -10.81 36.36
N GLY A 360 6.61 -11.41 35.47
CA GLY A 360 6.33 -12.86 35.43
C GLY A 360 6.79 -13.50 34.11
N PRO A 361 7.21 -14.78 34.11
CA PRO A 361 7.57 -15.47 32.88
C PRO A 361 6.34 -15.59 31.98
N ILE A 362 6.47 -15.14 30.73
CA ILE A 362 5.45 -15.37 29.69
C ILE A 362 5.47 -16.86 29.36
N ASN A 363 4.41 -17.58 29.74
CA ASN A 363 4.27 -19.00 29.47
C ASN A 363 3.80 -19.21 28.02
N VAL A 364 4.67 -19.78 27.20
CA VAL A 364 4.41 -20.06 25.78
C VAL A 364 3.18 -20.95 25.57
N GLN A 365 2.85 -21.81 26.54
CA GLN A 365 1.68 -22.70 26.45
C GLN A 365 0.33 -21.94 26.47
N ASP A 366 0.33 -20.69 26.91
CA ASP A 366 -0.87 -19.85 26.92
C ASP A 366 -1.14 -19.22 25.54
N PHE A 367 -0.21 -19.37 24.59
CA PHE A 367 -0.26 -18.78 23.26
C PHE A 367 -0.26 -19.82 22.15
N ILE A 368 -0.92 -19.49 21.05
CA ILE A 368 -0.86 -20.29 19.83
C ILE A 368 0.52 -20.06 19.19
N GLN A 369 1.18 -21.15 18.81
CA GLN A 369 2.45 -21.15 18.10
C GLN A 369 2.25 -21.57 16.65
N ALA A 370 3.06 -21.04 15.75
CA ALA A 370 3.09 -21.49 14.38
C ALA A 370 3.43 -22.98 14.30
N THR A 371 2.65 -23.73 13.52
CA THR A 371 2.94 -25.14 13.25
C THR A 371 4.16 -25.26 12.34
N ALA A 372 5.00 -26.28 12.56
CA ALA A 372 6.08 -26.59 11.63
C ALA A 372 5.55 -27.12 10.29
N PRO A 373 6.13 -26.73 9.15
CA PRO A 373 5.71 -27.25 7.86
C PRO A 373 6.07 -28.72 7.73
N LEU A 374 5.22 -29.48 7.03
CA LEU A 374 5.40 -30.91 6.79
C LEU A 374 6.45 -31.22 5.70
N GLY A 375 7.05 -30.20 5.10
CA GLY A 375 8.02 -30.33 4.00
C GLY A 375 7.36 -30.54 2.64
N ASP A 376 8.15 -30.92 1.64
CA ASP A 376 7.62 -31.17 0.30
C ASP A 376 6.62 -32.34 0.29
N ARG A 377 5.46 -32.10 -0.34
CA ARG A 377 4.37 -33.06 -0.49
C ARG A 377 3.87 -33.01 -1.95
N PRO A 378 4.34 -33.92 -2.81
CA PRO A 378 3.84 -34.06 -4.17
C PRO A 378 2.33 -34.27 -4.20
N GLU A 379 1.66 -33.67 -5.18
CA GLU A 379 0.20 -33.80 -5.43
C GLU A 379 -0.73 -33.26 -4.33
N VAL A 380 -0.20 -32.72 -3.23
CA VAL A 380 -0.98 -32.08 -2.17
C VAL A 380 -1.08 -30.58 -2.42
N LYS A 381 -2.29 -30.02 -2.29
CA LYS A 381 -2.53 -28.58 -2.32
C LYS A 381 -2.58 -27.99 -0.92
N PHE A 382 -2.29 -26.69 -0.80
CA PHE A 382 -2.52 -25.97 0.45
C PHE A 382 -4.00 -26.02 0.82
N SER A 383 -4.27 -26.29 2.09
CA SER A 383 -5.60 -26.57 2.62
C SER A 383 -6.15 -25.46 3.52
N SER A 384 -5.27 -24.61 4.07
CA SER A 384 -5.64 -23.55 5.01
C SER A 384 -4.62 -22.41 5.04
N SER A 385 -5.04 -21.25 5.54
CA SER A 385 -4.15 -20.11 5.78
C SER A 385 -3.04 -20.42 6.80
N ASP A 386 -3.31 -21.24 7.81
CA ASP A 386 -2.30 -21.63 8.80
C ASP A 386 -1.20 -22.48 8.16
N GLU A 387 -1.57 -23.37 7.24
CA GLU A 387 -0.61 -24.13 6.44
C GLU A 387 0.20 -23.21 5.53
N VAL A 388 -0.41 -22.23 4.86
CA VAL A 388 0.31 -21.20 4.08
C VAL A 388 1.35 -20.49 4.95
N THR A 389 0.95 -19.98 6.12
CA THR A 389 1.87 -19.31 7.06
C THR A 389 3.00 -20.24 7.49
N SER A 390 2.71 -21.50 7.83
CA SER A 390 3.71 -22.47 8.28
C SER A 390 4.83 -22.71 7.26
N TYR A 391 4.52 -22.68 5.96
CA TYR A 391 5.51 -22.87 4.90
C TYR A 391 6.33 -21.61 4.62
N VAL A 392 5.74 -20.42 4.80
CA VAL A 392 6.43 -19.14 4.56
C VAL A 392 7.41 -18.77 5.68
N LEU A 393 7.11 -19.10 6.93
CA LEU A 393 7.94 -18.72 8.08
C LEU A 393 9.42 -19.20 8.00
N PRO A 394 9.74 -20.48 7.68
CA PRO A 394 11.12 -20.90 7.49
C PRO A 394 11.84 -20.18 6.35
N VAL A 395 11.08 -19.79 5.31
CA VAL A 395 11.62 -19.03 4.18
C VAL A 395 11.92 -17.61 4.58
N TRP A 396 11.05 -16.98 5.37
CA TRP A 396 11.29 -15.66 5.92
C TRP A 396 12.53 -15.64 6.82
N TYR A 397 12.68 -16.63 7.71
CA TYR A 397 13.92 -16.86 8.47
C TYR A 397 15.16 -16.91 7.56
N GLN A 398 15.09 -17.75 6.52
CA GLN A 398 16.22 -17.97 5.61
C GLN A 398 16.55 -16.71 4.80
N CYS A 399 15.55 -15.96 4.36
CA CYS A 399 15.71 -14.69 3.67
C CYS A 399 16.40 -13.66 4.54
N ILE A 400 15.90 -13.44 5.76
CA ILE A 400 16.53 -12.52 6.71
C ILE A 400 17.98 -12.96 6.95
N SER A 401 18.23 -14.25 7.18
CA SER A 401 19.57 -14.79 7.37
C SER A 401 20.50 -14.50 6.19
N ILE A 402 20.07 -14.72 4.95
CA ILE A 402 20.85 -14.43 3.74
C ILE A 402 21.15 -12.94 3.60
N VAL A 403 20.16 -12.08 3.85
CA VAL A 403 20.29 -10.63 3.73
C VAL A 403 21.23 -10.08 4.79
N THR A 404 21.01 -10.43 6.06
CA THR A 404 21.83 -10.00 7.21
C THR A 404 23.26 -10.53 7.18
N ALA A 405 23.52 -11.65 6.48
CA ALA A 405 24.88 -12.18 6.28
C ALA A 405 25.77 -11.26 5.42
N LYS A 406 25.18 -10.26 4.74
CA LYS A 406 25.90 -9.19 4.03
C LYS A 406 26.38 -8.12 5.03
N VAL A 407 27.19 -8.54 5.99
CA VAL A 407 27.68 -7.72 7.11
C VAL A 407 28.29 -6.42 6.60
N GLY A 408 27.79 -5.27 7.08
CA GLY A 408 28.25 -3.94 6.70
C GLY A 408 27.74 -3.40 5.35
N ASP A 409 26.98 -4.18 4.58
CA ASP A 409 26.37 -3.70 3.33
C ASP A 409 25.22 -2.73 3.63
N ARG A 410 25.28 -1.52 3.08
CA ARG A 410 24.25 -0.50 3.28
C ARG A 410 23.01 -0.74 2.42
N ASN A 411 23.12 -1.53 1.36
CA ASN A 411 22.03 -1.80 0.43
C ASN A 411 20.94 -2.68 1.05
N ILE A 412 21.27 -3.44 2.10
CA ILE A 412 20.32 -4.31 2.81
C ILE A 412 19.49 -3.57 3.87
N LEU A 413 19.86 -2.34 4.22
CA LEU A 413 19.25 -1.63 5.35
C LEU A 413 17.75 -1.35 5.16
N PRO A 414 17.21 -1.04 3.97
CA PRO A 414 15.76 -0.88 3.81
C PRO A 414 14.98 -2.18 4.04
N PHE A 415 15.52 -3.34 3.61
CA PHE A 415 14.95 -4.65 3.92
C PHE A 415 14.92 -4.87 5.44
N LEU A 416 16.03 -4.54 6.11
CA LEU A 416 16.16 -4.68 7.57
C LEU A 416 15.20 -3.72 8.31
N HIS A 417 15.09 -2.47 7.88
CA HIS A 417 14.17 -1.47 8.42
C HIS A 417 12.71 -1.94 8.30
N PHE A 418 12.32 -2.46 7.15
CA PHE A 418 10.98 -3.03 6.94
C PHE A 418 10.71 -4.24 7.84
N THR A 419 11.69 -5.14 7.98
CA THR A 419 11.58 -6.34 8.83
C THR A 419 11.48 -5.99 10.31
N LEU A 420 12.35 -5.11 10.79
CA LEU A 420 12.38 -4.68 12.19
C LEU A 420 11.12 -3.86 12.56
N SER A 421 10.64 -3.01 11.65
CA SER A 421 9.40 -2.26 11.86
C SER A 421 8.17 -3.17 11.91
N PHE A 422 8.13 -4.24 11.11
CA PHE A 422 7.09 -5.26 11.20
C PHE A 422 7.13 -5.98 12.56
N LEU A 423 8.30 -6.47 12.99
CA LEU A 423 8.47 -7.11 14.31
C LEU A 423 8.04 -6.19 15.46
N TRP A 424 8.42 -4.91 15.39
CA TRP A 424 7.98 -3.91 16.35
C TRP A 424 6.47 -3.68 16.31
N GLY A 425 5.87 -3.61 15.12
CA GLY A 425 4.43 -3.51 14.95
C GLY A 425 3.66 -4.72 15.51
N LEU A 426 4.20 -5.94 15.41
CA LEU A 426 3.60 -7.12 16.04
C LEU A 426 3.67 -7.09 17.57
N SER A 427 4.65 -6.38 18.17
CA SER A 427 4.73 -6.25 19.63
C SER A 427 3.53 -5.51 20.25
N ASP A 428 2.77 -4.75 19.45
CA ASP A 428 1.53 -4.11 19.86
C ASP A 428 0.36 -5.09 20.07
N VAL A 429 0.46 -6.30 19.50
CA VAL A 429 -0.50 -7.39 19.66
C VAL A 429 0.29 -8.64 20.05
N PRO A 430 0.67 -8.80 21.33
CA PRO A 430 1.74 -9.69 21.75
C PRO A 430 1.64 -11.14 21.27
N GLU A 431 0.42 -11.68 21.19
CA GLU A 431 0.15 -13.02 20.67
C GLU A 431 0.63 -13.21 19.22
N THR A 432 0.71 -12.15 18.43
CA THR A 432 1.18 -12.20 17.04
C THR A 432 2.70 -12.30 16.94
N LEU A 433 3.44 -11.58 17.79
CA LEU A 433 4.90 -11.70 17.84
C LEU A 433 5.31 -13.04 18.45
N ILE A 434 4.62 -13.47 19.51
CA ILE A 434 4.83 -14.77 20.16
C ILE A 434 4.55 -15.92 19.18
N TYR A 435 3.52 -15.84 18.34
CA TYR A 435 3.17 -16.89 17.37
C TYR A 435 4.30 -17.25 16.41
N LEU A 436 5.15 -16.28 16.02
CA LEU A 436 6.23 -16.50 15.05
C LEU A 436 7.64 -16.40 15.65
N GLU A 437 7.77 -16.31 16.98
CA GLU A 437 9.03 -15.99 17.66
C GLU A 437 10.16 -16.99 17.40
N ASP A 438 9.80 -18.27 17.22
CA ASP A 438 10.73 -19.35 16.83
C ASP A 438 11.34 -19.12 15.45
N TYR A 439 10.61 -18.47 14.54
CA TYR A 439 11.00 -18.27 13.14
C TYR A 439 11.70 -16.94 12.87
N VAL A 440 12.02 -16.17 13.91
CA VAL A 440 12.81 -14.93 13.79
C VAL A 440 14.28 -15.28 14.03
N PRO A 441 15.21 -15.00 13.09
CA PRO A 441 16.63 -15.25 13.27
C PRO A 441 17.27 -14.16 14.14
N TRP A 442 16.91 -14.13 15.43
CA TRP A 442 17.33 -13.11 16.38
C TRP A 442 18.85 -12.96 16.46
N ASP A 443 19.60 -14.07 16.42
CA ASP A 443 21.07 -14.05 16.41
C ASP A 443 21.63 -13.33 15.17
N LYS A 444 21.04 -13.57 13.99
CA LYS A 444 21.44 -12.91 12.74
C LYS A 444 21.07 -11.44 12.75
N LEU A 445 19.90 -11.09 13.30
CA LEU A 445 19.49 -9.70 13.47
C LEU A 445 20.44 -8.95 14.42
N VAL A 446 20.81 -9.54 15.56
CA VAL A 446 21.77 -8.99 16.52
C VAL A 446 23.14 -8.76 15.85
N LEU A 447 23.65 -9.76 15.12
CA LEU A 447 24.91 -9.62 14.39
C LEU A 447 24.84 -8.50 13.35
N SER A 448 23.72 -8.38 12.63
CA SER A 448 23.51 -7.33 11.64
C SER A 448 23.46 -5.95 12.30
N LEU A 449 22.66 -5.78 13.36
CA LEU A 449 22.54 -4.53 14.12
C LEU A 449 23.90 -4.06 14.66
N ASN A 450 24.70 -4.97 15.22
CA ASN A 450 26.05 -4.66 15.71
C ASN A 450 27.04 -4.30 14.58
N SER A 451 26.75 -4.66 13.33
CA SER A 451 27.58 -4.34 12.17
C SER A 451 27.21 -3.02 11.47
N ILE A 452 26.07 -2.40 11.84
CA ILE A 452 25.64 -1.14 11.23
C ILE A 452 26.66 -0.06 11.57
N SER A 453 27.10 0.69 10.55
CA SER A 453 28.02 1.81 10.75
C SER A 453 27.37 2.87 11.63
N ARG A 454 28.04 3.22 12.73
CA ARG A 454 27.63 4.28 13.66
C ARG A 454 28.22 5.65 13.31
N SER A 455 28.83 5.78 12.13
CA SER A 455 29.38 7.05 11.67
C SER A 455 28.24 8.04 11.38
N GLY A 456 28.21 9.16 12.10
CA GLY A 456 27.17 10.18 11.99
C GLY A 456 25.87 9.91 12.76
N VAL A 457 25.73 8.71 13.35
CA VAL A 457 24.58 8.32 14.16
C VAL A 457 24.60 9.05 15.51
N ILE A 458 23.46 9.59 15.93
CA ILE A 458 23.29 10.23 17.23
C ILE A 458 22.71 9.21 18.23
N ASP A 459 23.55 8.71 19.14
CA ASP A 459 23.15 7.66 20.09
C ASP A 459 21.97 8.05 20.99
N ASN A 460 21.86 9.33 21.37
CA ASN A 460 20.73 9.81 22.16
C ASN A 460 19.39 9.64 21.42
N GLU A 461 19.37 9.84 20.10
CA GLU A 461 18.18 9.64 19.26
C GLU A 461 17.87 8.15 19.10
N VAL A 462 18.91 7.30 18.99
CA VAL A 462 18.76 5.84 18.94
C VAL A 462 18.15 5.29 20.24
N GLU A 463 18.51 5.86 21.38
CA GLU A 463 18.04 5.44 22.70
C GLU A 463 16.73 6.12 23.14
N ALA A 464 16.31 7.18 22.44
CA ALA A 464 15.08 7.92 22.73
C ALA A 464 13.83 7.03 22.63
N SER A 465 12.79 7.39 23.40
CA SER A 465 11.47 6.74 23.31
C SER A 465 10.77 7.01 21.99
N ASP A 466 10.99 8.22 21.46
CA ASP A 466 10.24 8.75 20.33
C ASP A 466 10.89 8.32 19.02
N PHE A 467 10.12 8.33 17.94
CA PHE A 467 10.60 7.94 16.63
C PHE A 467 11.74 8.89 16.18
N PRO A 468 12.90 8.36 15.74
CA PRO A 468 14.02 9.19 15.34
C PRO A 468 13.68 9.95 14.07
N GLN A 469 13.50 11.25 14.21
CA GLN A 469 13.16 12.17 13.13
C GLN A 469 14.15 13.33 13.09
N GLN A 470 14.72 13.57 11.91
CA GLN A 470 15.53 14.76 11.69
C GLN A 470 14.63 16.00 11.64
N GLN A 471 15.04 17.07 12.31
CA GLN A 471 14.25 18.30 12.43
C GLN A 471 14.16 19.11 11.11
N SER A 472 15.05 18.85 10.15
CA SER A 472 14.99 19.44 8.80
C SER A 472 15.94 18.71 7.84
N GLY A 473 15.57 18.60 6.54
CA GLY A 473 16.50 18.26 5.46
C GLY A 473 16.26 16.93 4.72
N THR A 474 17.15 16.65 3.76
CA THR A 474 17.18 15.44 2.93
C THR A 474 17.52 14.22 3.78
N GLY A 475 16.51 13.48 4.23
CA GLY A 475 16.68 12.36 5.16
C GLY A 475 15.64 12.29 6.28
N ARG A 476 14.71 13.26 6.35
CA ARG A 476 13.54 13.19 7.24
C ARG A 476 12.67 11.99 6.89
N GLN A 477 12.24 11.84 5.63
CA GLN A 477 11.55 10.64 5.15
C GLN A 477 12.42 9.88 4.15
N LEU A 478 12.58 8.59 4.39
CA LEU A 478 13.30 7.65 3.53
C LEU A 478 12.35 7.06 2.49
N PRO A 479 12.85 6.60 1.33
CA PRO A 479 12.02 5.96 0.30
C PRO A 479 11.13 4.84 0.85
N GLU A 480 11.69 3.98 1.71
CA GLU A 480 10.96 2.87 2.31
C GLU A 480 9.91 3.29 3.34
N ASP A 481 9.93 4.53 3.86
CA ASP A 481 8.88 4.99 4.78
C ASP A 481 7.52 5.10 4.10
N PHE A 482 7.53 5.59 2.87
CA PHE A 482 6.34 5.67 2.03
C PHE A 482 5.80 4.27 1.70
N LEU A 483 6.69 3.27 1.65
CA LEU A 483 6.32 1.87 1.47
C LEU A 483 5.73 1.28 2.76
N ILE A 484 6.32 1.54 3.93
CA ILE A 484 5.91 0.99 5.25
C ILE A 484 4.59 1.60 5.72
N ARG A 485 4.34 2.89 5.53
CA ARG A 485 3.12 3.51 6.04
C ARG A 485 1.86 2.95 5.37
N GLY A 486 0.76 2.91 6.13
CA GLY A 486 -0.56 2.52 5.64
C GLY A 486 -0.89 1.02 5.76
N PHE A 487 0.09 0.18 6.09
CA PHE A 487 -0.18 -1.19 6.52
C PHE A 487 -0.88 -1.22 7.88
N LYS A 488 -1.71 -2.23 8.12
CA LYS A 488 -2.44 -2.37 9.37
C LYS A 488 -1.53 -2.47 10.62
N TRP A 489 -0.35 -3.06 10.47
CA TRP A 489 0.66 -3.17 11.54
C TRP A 489 1.51 -1.90 11.74
N SER A 490 1.52 -0.95 10.79
CA SER A 490 2.32 0.28 10.88
C SER A 490 1.49 1.55 11.10
N HIS A 491 0.22 1.56 10.67
CA HIS A 491 -0.59 2.76 10.46
C HIS A 491 -0.74 3.67 11.69
N TYR A 492 -0.78 3.12 12.90
CA TYR A 492 -1.11 3.89 14.11
C TYR A 492 0.04 4.06 15.11
N HIS A 493 1.12 3.28 15.00
CA HIS A 493 2.06 3.13 16.12
C HIS A 493 3.53 3.20 15.74
N TYR A 494 3.83 3.19 14.44
CA TYR A 494 5.22 3.22 14.01
C TYR A 494 5.74 4.66 13.82
N TYR A 495 4.99 5.48 13.09
CA TYR A 495 5.34 6.88 12.85
C TYR A 495 4.60 7.81 13.80
N ALA A 496 5.24 8.92 14.16
CA ALA A 496 4.55 10.02 14.81
C ALA A 496 3.45 10.59 13.88
N PRO A 497 2.31 11.08 14.41
CA PRO A 497 1.21 11.59 13.58
C PRO A 497 1.66 12.66 12.57
N GLU A 498 2.52 13.57 13.00
CA GLU A 498 3.02 14.72 12.23
C GLU A 498 4.18 14.37 11.28
N PHE A 499 4.65 13.12 11.27
CA PHE A 499 5.87 12.73 10.54
C PHE A 499 5.72 12.88 9.01
N PHE A 500 4.50 12.68 8.51
CA PHE A 500 4.14 12.91 7.10
C PHE A 500 3.37 14.21 6.90
N GLU A 501 3.52 15.18 7.81
CA GLU A 501 2.89 16.50 7.72
C GLU A 501 3.95 17.61 7.52
N GLU A 502 3.50 18.73 6.94
CA GLU A 502 4.23 19.99 6.65
C GLU A 502 5.47 19.90 5.77
N GLN A 503 6.52 19.21 6.23
CA GLN A 503 7.81 19.05 5.52
C GLN A 503 7.93 17.64 4.95
N VAL A 504 7.10 17.31 3.96
CA VAL A 504 7.15 16.03 3.25
C VAL A 504 8.10 16.15 2.07
N THR A 505 9.03 15.21 1.92
CA THR A 505 9.90 15.12 0.72
C THR A 505 9.07 15.26 -0.55
N ASP A 506 9.55 16.06 -1.50
CA ASP A 506 8.90 16.24 -2.81
C ASP A 506 8.77 14.90 -3.53
N GLU A 507 7.66 14.70 -4.24
CA GLU A 507 7.30 13.42 -4.86
C GLU A 507 8.37 12.88 -5.80
N ASP A 508 8.97 13.76 -6.59
CA ASP A 508 10.03 13.44 -7.53
C ASP A 508 11.30 12.94 -6.82
N ASP A 509 11.51 13.38 -5.57
CA ASP A 509 12.71 13.10 -4.78
C ASP A 509 12.56 11.85 -3.88
N ARG A 510 11.34 11.36 -3.64
CA ARG A 510 11.09 10.25 -2.69
C ARG A 510 11.66 8.91 -3.13
N THR A 511 11.83 8.71 -4.42
CA THR A 511 12.45 7.50 -4.96
C THR A 511 13.95 7.66 -5.15
N LEU A 512 14.48 8.87 -4.96
CA LEU A 512 15.90 9.14 -5.06
C LEU A 512 16.62 8.64 -3.81
N GLU A 513 17.69 7.91 -4.04
CA GLU A 513 18.56 7.46 -2.97
C GLU A 513 19.71 8.46 -2.78
N LEU A 514 19.64 9.26 -1.72
CA LEU A 514 20.63 10.28 -1.40
C LEU A 514 21.68 9.74 -0.41
N PRO A 515 22.95 10.19 -0.46
CA PRO A 515 23.97 9.79 0.50
C PRO A 515 23.59 10.06 1.97
N SER A 516 22.83 11.12 2.23
CA SER A 516 22.34 11.48 3.57
C SER A 516 21.38 10.44 4.16
N HIS A 517 20.68 9.67 3.32
CA HIS A 517 19.77 8.61 3.76
C HIS A 517 20.47 7.50 4.54
N ALA A 518 21.77 7.28 4.31
CA ALA A 518 22.51 6.22 4.97
C ALA A 518 22.54 6.35 6.50
N VAL A 519 22.66 7.58 7.01
CA VAL A 519 22.72 7.85 8.46
C VAL A 519 21.33 7.68 9.09
N SER A 520 20.32 8.36 8.56
CA SER A 520 18.94 8.27 9.10
C SER A 520 18.42 6.82 9.09
N ARG A 521 18.80 6.04 8.08
CA ARG A 521 18.44 4.62 7.98
C ARG A 521 19.15 3.76 9.01
N ALA A 522 20.45 4.00 9.23
CA ALA A 522 21.20 3.34 10.29
C ALA A 522 20.60 3.65 11.67
N GLU A 523 20.28 4.91 11.93
CA GLU A 523 19.62 5.37 13.17
C GLU A 523 18.31 4.64 13.42
N ARG A 524 17.45 4.50 12.40
CA ARG A 524 16.16 3.79 12.54
C ARG A 524 16.29 2.31 12.79
N CYS A 525 17.20 1.63 12.10
CA CYS A 525 17.44 0.22 12.34
C CYS A 525 17.96 -0.01 13.77
N LEU A 526 18.90 0.82 14.23
CA LEU A 526 19.44 0.76 15.59
C LEU A 526 18.36 1.08 16.63
N TRP A 527 17.57 2.14 16.41
CA TRP A 527 16.46 2.53 17.28
C TRP A 527 15.43 1.41 17.40
N LEU A 528 15.02 0.79 16.29
CA LEU A 528 14.14 -0.37 16.29
C LEU A 528 14.74 -1.54 17.07
N GLY A 529 16.05 -1.77 16.95
CA GLY A 529 16.79 -2.74 17.78
C GLY A 529 16.65 -2.44 19.27
N VAL A 530 16.82 -1.18 19.68
CA VAL A 530 16.65 -0.74 21.08
C VAL A 530 15.20 -0.91 21.54
N ARG A 531 14.22 -0.58 20.69
CA ARG A 531 12.80 -0.79 20.98
C ARG A 531 12.49 -2.28 21.19
N LEU A 532 12.98 -3.16 20.32
CA LEU A 532 12.82 -4.61 20.49
C LEU A 532 13.54 -5.14 21.74
N ALA A 533 14.70 -4.58 22.10
CA ALA A 533 15.39 -4.92 23.34
C ALA A 533 14.62 -4.50 24.59
N SER A 534 13.82 -3.43 24.51
CA SER A 534 12.97 -2.98 25.62
C SER A 534 11.85 -3.98 25.99
N LEU A 535 11.56 -4.95 25.10
CA LEU A 535 10.64 -6.05 25.39
C LEU A 535 11.21 -7.06 26.40
N LYS A 536 12.52 -7.01 26.69
CA LYS A 536 13.26 -7.87 27.64
C LYS A 536 13.16 -9.39 27.39
N ARG A 537 12.56 -9.82 26.29
CA ARG A 537 12.36 -11.23 25.93
C ARG A 537 13.37 -11.76 24.93
N TYR A 538 13.59 -11.04 23.83
CA TYR A 538 14.29 -11.59 22.66
C TYR A 538 15.76 -11.18 22.57
N ILE A 539 16.02 -9.89 22.69
CA ILE A 539 17.37 -9.32 22.60
C ILE A 539 17.57 -8.34 23.75
N THR A 540 18.82 -8.09 24.09
CA THR A 540 19.24 -7.09 25.07
C THR A 540 20.09 -6.03 24.37
N TYR A 541 20.09 -4.83 24.93
CA TYR A 541 20.92 -3.73 24.48
C TYR A 541 21.69 -3.16 25.67
N ASP A 542 23.01 -3.06 25.54
CA ASP A 542 23.88 -2.48 26.55
C ASP A 542 24.20 -1.01 26.19
N SER A 543 23.71 -0.06 26.98
CA SER A 543 23.86 1.38 26.68
C SER A 543 25.30 1.89 26.85
N GLY A 544 26.20 1.14 27.52
CA GLY A 544 27.60 1.53 27.70
C GLY A 544 28.47 1.18 26.49
N SER A 545 28.41 -0.08 26.06
CA SER A 545 29.12 -0.63 24.90
C SER A 545 28.38 -0.40 23.58
N LYS A 546 27.09 -0.04 23.65
CA LYS A 546 26.18 0.16 22.52
C LYS A 546 26.01 -1.11 21.66
N GLN A 547 26.12 -2.28 22.28
CA GLN A 547 26.02 -3.59 21.63
C GLN A 547 24.69 -4.27 21.94
N PHE A 548 24.19 -5.01 20.97
CA PHE A 548 23.06 -5.93 21.10
C PHE A 548 23.54 -7.34 21.44
N SER A 549 22.72 -8.12 22.14
CA SER A 549 22.96 -9.54 22.43
C SER A 549 21.64 -10.31 22.48
N CYS A 550 21.66 -11.63 22.28
CA CYS A 550 20.47 -12.47 22.49
C CYS A 550 20.28 -12.74 23.98
N THR A 551 19.03 -12.75 24.45
CA THR A 551 18.68 -13.21 25.81
C THR A 551 18.93 -14.71 25.96
N GLU A 552 18.98 -15.19 27.20
CA GLU A 552 19.02 -16.63 27.49
C GLU A 552 17.78 -17.35 26.91
N PHE A 553 16.60 -16.72 26.96
CA PHE A 553 15.40 -17.24 26.33
C PHE A 553 15.62 -17.52 24.84
N THR A 554 16.14 -16.54 24.09
CA THR A 554 16.40 -16.67 22.65
C THR A 554 17.45 -17.72 22.33
N GLN A 555 18.49 -17.85 23.15
CA GLN A 555 19.51 -18.88 22.97
C GLN A 555 18.95 -20.30 23.18
N ASN A 556 17.90 -20.42 23.99
CA ASN A 556 17.20 -21.67 24.28
C ASN A 556 15.99 -21.93 23.37
N LEU A 557 15.66 -21.01 22.44
CA LEU A 557 14.62 -21.25 21.45
C LEU A 557 14.94 -22.49 20.62
N ARG A 558 13.90 -23.25 20.27
CA ARG A 558 14.10 -24.51 19.55
C ARG A 558 14.68 -24.21 18.18
N PRO A 559 15.68 -24.97 17.72
CA PRO A 559 16.11 -24.89 16.33
C PRO A 559 14.91 -25.21 15.43
N VAL A 560 14.46 -24.22 14.66
CA VAL A 560 13.41 -24.43 13.67
C VAL A 560 13.90 -25.45 12.65
N SER A 561 13.05 -26.42 12.29
CA SER A 561 13.32 -27.29 11.14
C SER A 561 13.17 -26.47 9.85
N LEU A 562 14.23 -25.76 9.48
CA LEU A 562 14.31 -24.97 8.25
C LEU A 562 14.41 -25.88 7.02
N THR A 563 14.90 -27.09 7.19
CA THR A 563 15.32 -27.99 6.11
C THR A 563 14.16 -28.60 5.34
N ASN A 564 13.01 -28.82 5.97
CA ASN A 564 11.93 -29.59 5.35
C ASN A 564 11.32 -28.89 4.13
N THR A 565 11.18 -27.57 4.15
CA THR A 565 10.64 -26.79 3.03
C THR A 565 11.59 -26.72 1.83
N PHE A 566 12.91 -26.78 2.08
CA PHE A 566 13.93 -26.66 1.02
C PHE A 566 14.41 -28.02 0.47
N GLN A 567 13.98 -29.13 1.07
CA GLN A 567 14.26 -30.49 0.60
C GLN A 567 13.17 -30.92 -0.39
N VAL A 568 13.35 -30.58 -1.66
CA VAL A 568 12.40 -30.92 -2.72
C VAL A 568 12.57 -32.39 -3.13
N LEU A 569 11.48 -33.15 -3.09
CA LEU A 569 11.44 -34.55 -3.48
C LEU A 569 11.50 -34.69 -5.01
N PRO A 570 12.19 -35.71 -5.55
CA PRO A 570 12.13 -36.00 -6.97
C PRO A 570 10.71 -36.40 -7.37
N VAL A 571 10.14 -35.78 -8.41
CA VAL A 571 8.90 -36.26 -9.01
C VAL A 571 9.19 -37.57 -9.74
N LEU A 572 8.77 -38.71 -9.17
CA LEU A 572 8.75 -39.99 -9.87
C LEU A 572 7.75 -39.86 -11.03
N ARG A 573 8.23 -39.62 -12.25
CA ARG A 573 7.41 -39.83 -13.44
C ARG A 573 7.02 -41.30 -13.44
N MET A 574 5.77 -41.61 -13.11
CA MET A 574 5.21 -42.89 -13.49
C MET A 574 5.23 -42.92 -15.02
N GLU A 575 6.21 -43.62 -15.59
CA GLU A 575 6.12 -44.12 -16.95
C GLU A 575 4.78 -44.83 -17.04
N LYS A 576 3.86 -44.26 -17.81
CA LYS A 576 2.64 -44.97 -18.21
C LYS A 576 3.13 -46.20 -18.98
N THR A 577 3.27 -47.32 -18.30
CA THR A 577 3.39 -48.62 -18.95
C THR A 577 2.07 -48.86 -19.67
N SER A 578 2.06 -48.61 -20.97
CA SER A 578 0.98 -49.00 -21.86
C SER A 578 0.72 -50.49 -21.69
N PRO A 579 -0.50 -50.94 -21.34
CA PRO A 579 -0.87 -52.32 -21.57
C PRO A 579 -1.17 -52.49 -23.06
N TRP A 580 -0.63 -53.58 -23.60
CA TRP A 580 -0.72 -54.06 -24.97
C TRP A 580 -2.15 -54.16 -25.51
#